data_AF-A0A856MB12-F1
#
_entry.id   AF-A0A856MB12-F1
#
_cell.length_a   1.000
_cell.length_b   1.000
_cell.length_c   1.000
_cell.angle_alpha   90.00
_cell.angle_beta   90.00
_cell.angle_gamma   90.00
#
_symmetry.space_group_name_H-M   'P 1'
#
loop_
_entity.id
_entity.type
_entity.pdbx_description
1 polymer ?
#
loop_
_entity_poly.entity_id
_entity_poly.type
_entity_poly.pdbx_seq_one_letter_code
_entity_poly.pdbx_strand_id
1 'polypeptide(L)'
;MARIIYETENSLEITQLRAEVLSKRNCGEVLFEIQKIISDETLETSKNMTAILDLFVSQFGYSGLGVRWKEVNQEDAQKILSFIMTKDLAYSVQLMSLEEAENIIVKLFEFFPEHCKFFTNASFRNNYSGISGWDSITKATFDTGIIVVSDRRIGILWVQDED
;
A
#
# COMPACT_ATOMS: atom_id res chain seq x y z
N MET A 1 -2.95 6.70 24.29
CA MET A 1 -2.46 6.27 22.97
C MET A 1 -0.96 6.46 22.98
N ALA A 2 -0.20 5.42 22.65
CA ALA A 2 1.25 5.52 22.48
C ALA A 2 1.57 6.64 21.48
N ARG A 3 2.62 7.40 21.74
CA ARG A 3 3.09 8.43 20.81
C ARG A 3 3.82 7.72 19.68
N ILE A 4 3.22 7.72 18.49
CA ILE A 4 3.82 7.16 17.28
C ILE A 4 4.32 8.32 16.44
N ILE A 5 5.60 8.26 16.07
CA ILE A 5 6.24 9.20 15.16
C ILE A 5 6.67 8.41 13.94
N TYR A 6 6.44 8.98 12.77
CA TYR A 6 6.94 8.41 11.53
C TYR A 6 8.04 9.28 10.95
N GLU A 7 9.08 8.64 10.45
CA GLU A 7 10.20 9.29 9.81
C GLU A 7 10.37 8.74 8.40
N THR A 8 10.25 9.61 7.39
CA THR A 8 10.43 9.22 5.98
C THR A 8 11.84 8.67 5.76
N GLU A 9 11.92 7.46 5.20
CA GLU A 9 13.19 6.90 4.77
C GLU A 9 13.47 7.31 3.33
N ASN A 10 14.51 8.12 3.13
CA ASN A 10 14.97 8.54 1.80
C ASN A 10 16.32 7.92 1.47
N SER A 11 16.49 6.62 1.73
CA SER A 11 17.68 5.90 1.26
C SER A 11 17.73 5.93 -0.26
N LEU A 12 18.91 5.71 -0.83
CA LEU A 12 19.09 5.69 -2.29
C LEU A 12 18.20 4.61 -2.93
N GLU A 13 18.11 3.45 -2.30
CA GLU A 13 17.33 2.30 -2.74
C GLU A 13 15.83 2.59 -2.74
N ILE A 14 15.31 3.21 -1.68
CA ILE A 14 13.89 3.59 -1.59
C ILE A 14 13.57 4.66 -2.64
N THR A 15 14.46 5.64 -2.81
CA THR A 15 14.29 6.70 -3.81
C THR A 15 14.29 6.14 -5.24
N GLN A 16 15.19 5.18 -5.52
CA GLN A 16 15.24 4.48 -6.81
C GLN A 16 13.98 3.66 -7.07
N LEU A 17 13.52 2.91 -6.07
CA LEU A 17 12.30 2.12 -6.18
C LEU A 17 11.07 3.02 -6.39
N ARG A 18 10.97 4.14 -5.66
CA ARG A 18 9.91 5.14 -5.86
C ARG A 18 9.93 5.65 -7.30
N ALA A 19 11.10 6.04 -7.81
CA ALA A 19 11.22 6.52 -9.18
C ALA A 19 10.84 5.45 -10.22
N GLU A 20 11.22 4.19 -9.99
CA GLU A 20 10.86 3.05 -10.84
C GLU A 20 9.33 2.86 -10.88
N VAL A 21 8.67 2.78 -9.72
CA VAL A 21 7.21 2.69 -9.58
C VAL A 21 6.52 3.80 -10.38
N LEU A 22 6.91 5.06 -10.14
CA LEU A 22 6.29 6.23 -10.78
C LEU A 22 6.56 6.28 -12.29
N SER A 23 7.72 5.83 -12.76
CA SER A 23 8.03 5.81 -14.19
C SER A 23 7.27 4.72 -14.96
N LYS A 24 6.98 3.59 -14.29
CA LYS A 24 6.34 2.43 -14.92
C LYS A 24 4.82 2.53 -14.88
N ARG A 25 4.23 3.00 -13.78
CA ARG A 25 2.80 3.28 -13.68
C ARG A 25 2.55 4.76 -14.03
N ASN A 26 2.45 5.03 -15.33
CA ASN A 26 2.27 6.38 -15.88
C ASN A 26 0.79 6.79 -16.08
N CYS A 27 -0.14 6.09 -15.45
CA CYS A 27 -1.57 6.33 -15.48
C CYS A 27 -2.11 6.43 -14.05
N GLY A 28 -2.97 7.43 -13.82
CA GLY A 28 -3.43 7.79 -12.48
C GLY A 28 -2.35 8.43 -11.61
N GLU A 29 -2.69 8.65 -10.34
CA GLU A 29 -1.73 9.05 -9.32
C GLU A 29 -1.28 7.83 -8.53
N VAL A 30 -0.01 7.81 -8.13
CA VAL A 30 0.57 6.74 -7.32
C VAL A 30 1.23 7.34 -6.09
N LEU A 31 0.81 6.89 -4.91
CA LEU A 31 1.48 7.16 -3.64
C LEU A 31 2.39 5.97 -3.32
N PHE A 32 3.69 6.23 -3.24
CA PHE A 32 4.68 5.26 -2.78
C PHE A 32 5.56 5.86 -1.69
N GLU A 33 5.42 5.36 -0.46
CA GLU A 33 6.15 5.85 0.70
C GLU A 33 6.57 4.72 1.62
N ILE A 34 7.76 4.83 2.21
CA ILE A 34 8.26 3.95 3.27
C ILE A 34 8.77 4.82 4.41
N GLN A 35 8.33 4.55 5.63
CA GLN A 35 8.67 5.31 6.82
C GLN A 35 9.07 4.37 7.97
N LYS A 36 9.99 4.83 8.83
CA LYS A 36 10.26 4.18 10.11
C LYS A 36 9.15 4.46 11.09
N ILE A 37 8.81 3.46 11.88
CA ILE A 37 7.92 3.60 13.04
C ILE A 37 8.81 3.81 14.27
N ILE A 38 8.64 4.95 14.93
CA ILE A 38 9.26 5.25 16.21
C ILE A 38 8.15 5.24 17.26
N SER A 39 8.16 4.23 18.13
CA SER A 39 7.17 3.98 19.17
C SER A 39 7.87 3.51 20.45
N ASP A 40 7.34 3.94 21.61
CA ASP A 40 7.79 3.47 22.93
C ASP A 40 7.13 2.12 23.33
N GLU A 41 6.15 1.63 22.56
CA GLU A 41 5.38 0.39 22.81
C GLU A 41 5.35 -0.55 21.59
N THR A 42 5.14 -1.85 21.84
CA THR A 42 4.90 -2.88 20.82
C THR A 42 3.54 -2.73 20.14
N LEU A 43 3.49 -2.94 18.81
CA LEU A 43 2.32 -2.65 17.94
C LEU A 43 1.21 -3.73 17.98
N GLU A 44 1.17 -4.61 18.99
CA GLU A 44 0.56 -5.94 18.86
C GLU A 44 -0.99 -6.01 18.85
N THR A 45 -1.72 -4.94 19.20
CA THR A 45 -3.20 -5.02 19.28
C THR A 45 -3.93 -4.50 18.03
N SER A 46 -5.06 -5.12 17.67
CA SER A 46 -5.85 -4.76 16.49
C SER A 46 -6.42 -3.33 16.53
N LYS A 47 -6.88 -2.87 17.71
CA LYS A 47 -7.33 -1.48 17.89
C LYS A 47 -6.18 -0.49 17.69
N ASN A 48 -4.98 -0.82 18.16
CA ASN A 48 -3.80 0.01 17.89
C ASN A 48 -3.46 0.01 16.40
N MET A 49 -3.57 -1.14 15.72
CA MET A 49 -3.25 -1.25 14.29
C MET A 49 -4.10 -0.35 13.40
N THR A 50 -5.43 -0.36 13.56
CA THR A 50 -6.29 0.53 12.75
C THR A 50 -5.99 2.01 12.98
N ALA A 51 -5.65 2.41 14.22
CA ALA A 51 -5.24 3.77 14.53
C ALA A 51 -3.87 4.14 13.93
N ILE A 52 -2.93 3.19 13.87
CA ILE A 52 -1.64 3.34 13.19
C ILE A 52 -1.85 3.60 11.70
N LEU A 53 -2.70 2.79 11.05
CA LEU A 53 -3.01 2.95 9.62
C LEU A 53 -3.67 4.30 9.34
N ASP A 54 -4.68 4.66 10.14
CA ASP A 54 -5.41 5.92 9.98
C ASP A 54 -4.50 7.14 10.20
N LEU A 55 -3.64 7.12 11.23
CA LEU A 55 -2.67 8.18 11.48
C LEU A 55 -1.67 8.29 10.33
N PHE A 56 -1.17 7.16 9.83
CA PHE A 56 -0.22 7.12 8.72
C PHE A 56 -0.80 7.69 7.43
N VAL A 57 -2.01 7.30 7.02
CA VAL A 57 -2.62 7.83 5.79
C VAL A 57 -3.02 9.30 5.91
N SER A 58 -3.34 9.77 7.12
CA SER A 58 -3.71 11.17 7.37
C SER A 58 -2.58 12.17 7.07
N GLN A 59 -1.33 11.71 7.13
CA GLN A 59 -0.14 12.51 6.78
C GLN A 59 -0.18 12.99 5.32
N PHE A 60 -0.82 12.20 4.45
CA PHE A 60 -0.95 12.46 3.02
C PHE A 60 -2.27 13.15 2.69
N GLY A 61 -3.06 13.54 3.71
CA GLY A 61 -4.37 14.15 3.54
C GLY A 61 -5.50 13.15 3.23
N TYR A 62 -5.26 11.85 3.43
CA TYR A 62 -6.25 10.79 3.18
C TYR A 62 -7.09 10.49 4.43
N SER A 63 -8.26 9.90 4.20
CA SER A 63 -9.20 9.54 5.27
C SER A 63 -8.92 8.14 5.80
N GLY A 64 -8.88 7.99 7.12
CA GLY A 64 -8.78 6.69 7.77
C GLY A 64 -10.02 5.81 7.56
N LEU A 65 -9.83 4.49 7.62
CA LEU A 65 -10.90 3.49 7.49
C LEU A 65 -11.30 2.87 8.84
N GLY A 66 -10.47 3.00 9.87
CA GLY A 66 -10.68 2.35 11.15
C GLY A 66 -10.87 0.84 11.00
N VAL A 67 -11.97 0.31 11.51
CA VAL A 67 -12.27 -1.14 11.45
C VAL A 67 -12.57 -1.67 10.04
N ARG A 68 -12.66 -0.79 9.02
CA ARG A 68 -12.92 -1.21 7.63
C ARG A 68 -11.64 -1.59 6.86
N TRP A 69 -10.45 -1.36 7.42
CA TRP A 69 -9.21 -1.92 6.89
C TRP A 69 -9.31 -3.44 6.78
N LYS A 70 -8.95 -3.99 5.62
CA LYS A 70 -8.96 -5.43 5.36
C LYS A 70 -7.54 -5.97 5.48
N GLU A 71 -7.28 -6.78 6.50
CA GLU A 71 -6.01 -7.49 6.63
C GLU A 71 -5.94 -8.63 5.61
N VAL A 72 -4.82 -8.74 4.90
CA VAL A 72 -4.53 -9.79 3.92
C VAL A 72 -3.18 -10.43 4.23
N ASN A 73 -2.98 -11.67 3.77
CA ASN A 73 -1.67 -12.31 3.85
C ASN A 73 -0.72 -11.75 2.77
N GLN A 74 0.56 -12.09 2.86
CA GLN A 74 1.58 -11.61 1.92
C GLN A 74 1.34 -12.06 0.47
N GLU A 75 0.86 -13.29 0.25
CA GLU A 75 0.57 -13.81 -1.10
C GLU A 75 -0.54 -12.99 -1.77
N ASP A 76 -1.59 -12.69 -1.02
CA ASP A 76 -2.72 -11.88 -1.48
C ASP A 76 -2.31 -10.42 -1.69
N ALA A 77 -1.47 -9.86 -0.81
CA ALA A 77 -0.87 -8.54 -1.00
C ALA A 77 -0.06 -8.47 -2.30
N GLN A 78 0.76 -9.48 -2.60
CA GLN A 78 1.51 -9.55 -3.85
C GLN A 78 0.58 -9.56 -5.07
N LYS A 79 -0.49 -10.35 -5.04
CA LYS A 79 -1.47 -10.40 -6.13
C LYS A 79 -2.18 -9.05 -6.34
N ILE A 80 -2.55 -8.38 -5.25
CA ILE A 80 -3.16 -7.03 -5.29
C ILE A 80 -2.17 -6.04 -5.92
N LEU A 81 -0.92 -6.03 -5.46
CA LEU A 81 0.10 -5.15 -6.02
C LEU A 81 0.37 -5.45 -7.50
N SER A 82 0.44 -6.71 -7.91
CA SER A 82 0.58 -7.07 -9.32
C SER A 82 -0.62 -6.60 -10.15
N PHE A 83 -1.83 -6.72 -9.62
CA PHE A 83 -3.04 -6.23 -10.29
C PHE A 83 -3.00 -4.71 -10.50
N ILE A 84 -2.75 -3.94 -9.43
CA ILE A 84 -2.73 -2.47 -9.52
C ILE A 84 -1.50 -1.92 -10.23
N MET A 85 -0.42 -2.69 -10.39
CA MET A 85 0.73 -2.21 -11.16
C MET A 85 0.58 -2.53 -12.64
N THR A 86 0.02 -3.69 -12.98
CA THR A 86 -0.11 -4.11 -14.39
C THR A 86 -1.24 -3.44 -15.15
N LYS A 87 -2.26 -2.91 -14.46
CA LYS A 87 -3.47 -2.36 -15.10
C LYS A 87 -3.99 -1.10 -14.41
N ASP A 88 -4.66 -0.22 -15.16
CA ASP A 88 -5.51 0.81 -14.54
C ASP A 88 -6.79 0.20 -13.94
N LEU A 89 -7.39 0.90 -12.98
CA LEU A 89 -8.54 0.43 -12.20
C LEU A 89 -9.88 0.64 -12.92
N ALA A 90 -9.98 1.58 -13.85
CA ALA A 90 -11.24 1.96 -14.50
C ALA A 90 -11.58 1.03 -15.68
N TYR A 91 -10.61 0.82 -16.58
CA TYR A 91 -10.77 0.12 -17.85
C TYR A 91 -9.88 -1.12 -17.99
N SER A 92 -9.00 -1.39 -17.02
CA SER A 92 -8.10 -2.55 -17.04
C SER A 92 -7.14 -2.57 -18.24
N VAL A 93 -6.77 -1.40 -18.77
CA VAL A 93 -5.72 -1.22 -19.78
C VAL A 93 -4.40 -1.64 -19.19
N GLN A 94 -3.65 -2.44 -19.95
CA GLN A 94 -2.32 -2.91 -19.55
C GLN A 94 -1.33 -1.74 -19.52
N LEU A 95 -0.68 -1.51 -18.38
CA LEU A 95 0.34 -0.47 -18.16
C LEU A 95 1.76 -1.02 -18.22
N MET A 96 1.98 -2.19 -17.63
CA MET A 96 3.27 -2.89 -17.64
C MET A 96 3.07 -4.41 -17.64
N SER A 97 4.12 -5.19 -17.92
CA SER A 97 4.06 -6.65 -17.83
C SER A 97 4.00 -7.15 -16.38
N LEU A 98 3.51 -8.37 -16.19
CA LEU A 98 3.49 -9.01 -14.87
C LEU A 98 4.90 -9.17 -14.30
N GLU A 99 5.87 -9.53 -15.13
CA GLU A 99 7.28 -9.67 -14.74
C GLU A 99 7.86 -8.37 -14.19
N GLU A 100 7.59 -7.23 -14.86
CA GLU A 100 8.02 -5.91 -14.38
C GLU A 100 7.39 -5.57 -13.03
N ALA A 101 6.08 -5.82 -12.88
CA ALA A 101 5.37 -5.59 -11.62
C ALA A 101 5.94 -6.45 -10.49
N GLU A 102 6.14 -7.75 -10.73
CA GLU A 102 6.68 -8.69 -9.75
C GLU A 102 8.10 -8.29 -9.31
N ASN A 103 8.95 -7.84 -10.23
CA ASN A 103 10.28 -7.34 -9.90
C ASN A 103 10.25 -6.11 -8.97
N ILE A 104 9.31 -5.19 -9.18
CA ILE A 104 9.10 -4.03 -8.30
C ILE A 104 8.61 -4.50 -6.91
N ILE A 105 7.68 -5.45 -6.87
CA ILE A 105 7.09 -5.94 -5.62
C ILE A 105 8.12 -6.69 -4.77
N VAL A 106 8.99 -7.49 -5.40
CA VAL A 106 10.10 -8.16 -4.70
C VAL A 106 11.00 -7.13 -4.02
N LYS A 107 11.42 -6.07 -4.74
CA LYS A 107 12.23 -4.97 -4.17
C LYS A 107 11.51 -4.26 -3.03
N LEU A 108 10.19 -4.05 -3.13
CA LEU A 108 9.40 -3.49 -2.03
C LEU A 108 9.47 -4.38 -0.79
N PHE A 109 9.25 -5.69 -0.95
CA PHE A 109 9.21 -6.62 0.18
C PHE A 109 10.57 -6.86 0.83
N GLU A 110 11.69 -6.61 0.14
CA GLU A 110 13.04 -6.62 0.76
C GLU A 110 13.18 -5.58 1.88
N PHE A 111 12.39 -4.49 1.87
CA PHE A 111 12.36 -3.52 2.97
C PHE A 111 11.57 -4.00 4.19
N PHE A 112 10.85 -5.13 4.07
CA PHE A 112 9.90 -5.68 5.04
C PHE A 112 10.14 -7.19 5.29
N PRO A 113 11.32 -7.58 5.81
CA PRO A 113 11.74 -8.98 5.82
C PRO A 113 11.09 -9.87 6.90
N GLU A 114 10.52 -9.32 7.98
CA GLU A 114 10.02 -10.10 9.11
C GLU A 114 8.70 -9.54 9.68
N HIS A 115 7.83 -10.44 10.16
CA HIS A 115 6.59 -10.17 10.91
C HIS A 115 5.72 -9.01 10.37
N CYS A 116 5.40 -9.07 9.08
CA CYS A 116 4.60 -8.04 8.41
C CYS A 116 3.10 -8.36 8.40
N LYS A 117 2.30 -7.31 8.54
CA LYS A 117 0.86 -7.32 8.28
C LYS A 117 0.57 -6.43 7.07
N PHE A 118 -0.38 -6.86 6.25
CA PHE A 118 -0.74 -6.18 5.01
C PHE A 118 -2.20 -5.78 5.07
N PHE A 119 -2.51 -4.56 4.64
CA PHE A 119 -3.84 -3.99 4.69
C PHE A 119 -4.22 -3.38 3.36
N THR A 120 -5.47 -3.57 2.97
CA THR A 120 -6.09 -2.96 1.79
C THR A 120 -7.45 -2.37 2.15
N ASN A 121 -8.03 -1.59 1.23
CA ASN A 121 -9.39 -1.10 1.33
C ASN A 121 -10.40 -1.91 0.50
N ALA A 122 -9.94 -2.84 -0.35
CA ALA A 122 -10.76 -3.48 -1.35
C ALA A 122 -11.00 -4.98 -1.08
N SER A 123 -12.17 -5.45 -1.46
CA SER A 123 -12.45 -6.87 -1.69
C SER A 123 -12.20 -7.20 -3.16
N PHE A 124 -11.65 -8.38 -3.42
CA PHE A 124 -11.32 -8.85 -4.76
C PHE A 124 -12.12 -10.09 -5.14
N ARG A 125 -12.24 -10.36 -6.44
CA ARG A 125 -12.87 -11.56 -7.01
C ARG A 125 -11.94 -12.21 -8.03
N ASN A 126 -12.28 -13.44 -8.45
CA ASN A 126 -11.57 -14.16 -9.50
C ASN A 126 -10.04 -14.22 -9.26
N ASN A 127 -9.63 -14.58 -8.04
CA ASN A 127 -8.22 -14.61 -7.63
C ASN A 127 -7.49 -13.29 -7.91
N TYR A 128 -8.02 -12.19 -7.39
CA TYR A 128 -7.41 -10.84 -7.46
C TYR A 128 -7.30 -10.24 -8.87
N SER A 129 -8.00 -10.79 -9.86
CA SER A 129 -8.07 -10.22 -11.21
C SER A 129 -9.12 -9.11 -11.38
N GLY A 130 -9.86 -8.77 -10.31
CA GLY A 130 -10.76 -7.63 -10.30
C GLY A 130 -11.30 -7.29 -8.93
N ILE A 131 -11.68 -6.02 -8.76
CA ILE A 131 -12.25 -5.49 -7.52
C ILE A 131 -13.76 -5.79 -7.47
N SER A 132 -14.25 -6.24 -6.32
CA SER A 132 -15.68 -6.48 -6.07
C SER A 132 -16.33 -5.39 -5.22
N GLY A 133 -15.53 -4.59 -4.50
CA GLY A 133 -15.95 -3.40 -3.75
C GLY A 133 -14.78 -2.83 -2.95
N TRP A 134 -14.82 -1.54 -2.61
CA TRP A 134 -13.78 -0.87 -1.84
C TRP A 134 -14.35 0.25 -0.95
N ASP A 135 -13.61 0.60 0.09
CA ASP A 135 -13.84 1.78 0.91
C ASP A 135 -12.76 2.84 0.58
N SER A 136 -13.11 3.92 -0.10
CA SER A 136 -12.11 4.90 -0.55
C SER A 136 -11.43 5.62 0.63
N ILE A 137 -10.12 5.83 0.53
CA ILE A 137 -9.37 6.73 1.43
C ILE A 137 -9.05 8.09 0.79
N THR A 138 -9.26 8.22 -0.52
CA THR A 138 -8.98 9.41 -1.30
C THR A 138 -10.26 10.06 -1.84
N LYS A 139 -10.13 10.98 -2.80
CA LYS A 139 -11.27 11.59 -3.52
C LYS A 139 -11.42 11.05 -4.95
N ALA A 140 -10.54 10.15 -5.37
CA ALA A 140 -10.54 9.60 -6.72
C ALA A 140 -11.74 8.67 -6.93
N THR A 141 -12.16 8.50 -8.18
CA THR A 141 -13.24 7.56 -8.53
C THR A 141 -12.87 6.14 -8.13
N PHE A 142 -11.62 5.74 -8.37
CA PHE A 142 -11.10 4.44 -7.97
C PHE A 142 -9.79 4.61 -7.22
N ASP A 143 -9.69 4.01 -6.03
CA ASP A 143 -8.42 3.96 -5.30
C ASP A 143 -8.28 2.62 -4.56
N THR A 144 -7.08 2.05 -4.65
CA THR A 144 -6.75 0.86 -3.88
C THR A 144 -5.24 0.70 -3.78
N GLY A 145 -4.82 -0.20 -2.89
CA GLY A 145 -3.42 -0.46 -2.69
C GLY A 145 -3.17 -1.39 -1.52
N ILE A 146 -1.91 -1.42 -1.12
CA ILE A 146 -1.44 -2.13 0.06
C ILE A 146 -0.70 -1.16 0.97
N ILE A 147 -1.05 -1.21 2.26
CA ILE A 147 -0.21 -0.74 3.35
C ILE A 147 0.44 -1.96 4.00
N VAL A 148 1.76 -1.96 4.10
CA VAL A 148 2.53 -2.98 4.82
C VAL A 148 3.05 -2.39 6.12
N VAL A 149 2.90 -3.14 7.22
CA VAL A 149 3.33 -2.74 8.55
C VAL A 149 4.20 -3.85 9.14
N SER A 150 5.43 -3.52 9.51
CA SER A 150 6.30 -4.34 10.35
C SER A 150 6.50 -3.65 11.70
N ASP A 151 7.28 -4.26 12.59
CA ASP A 151 7.59 -3.68 13.90
C ASP A 151 8.35 -2.34 13.81
N ARG A 152 9.06 -2.10 12.71
CA ARG A 152 9.96 -0.93 12.56
C ARG A 152 9.63 -0.04 11.38
N ARG A 153 8.79 -0.50 10.45
CA ARG A 153 8.49 0.22 9.21
C ARG A 153 7.02 0.14 8.86
N ILE A 154 6.54 1.18 8.21
CA ILE A 154 5.27 1.20 7.51
C ILE A 154 5.54 1.65 6.07
N GLY A 155 4.88 1.01 5.11
CA GLY A 155 4.99 1.36 3.71
C GLY A 155 3.62 1.35 3.04
N ILE A 156 3.49 2.12 1.97
CA ILE A 156 2.28 2.19 1.15
C ILE A 156 2.67 2.21 -0.32
N LEU A 157 1.93 1.42 -1.09
CA LEU A 157 1.82 1.54 -2.54
C LEU A 157 0.32 1.62 -2.85
N TRP A 158 -0.13 2.83 -3.16
CA TRP A 158 -1.53 3.17 -3.41
C TRP A 158 -1.69 3.79 -4.77
N VAL A 159 -2.71 3.40 -5.50
CA VAL A 159 -3.02 3.95 -6.82
C VAL A 159 -4.38 4.64 -6.78
N GLN A 160 -4.52 5.70 -7.55
CA GLN A 160 -5.74 6.48 -7.73
C GLN A 160 -5.98 6.69 -9.22
N ASP A 161 -7.10 6.22 -9.73
CA ASP A 161 -7.50 6.39 -11.12
C ASP A 161 -8.87 7.06 -11.21
N GLU A 162 -9.06 7.77 -12.32
CA GLU A 162 -10.33 8.39 -12.70
C GLU A 162 -10.89 7.71 -13.96
N ASP A 163 -12.18 7.90 -14.20
CA ASP A 163 -12.88 7.47 -15.43
C ASP A 163 -12.44 8.25 -16.67
#